data_AF-A0A840EYL4-F1
#
_entry.id   AF-A0A840EYL4-F1
#
_cell.length_a   1.000
_cell.length_b   1.000
_cell.length_c   1.000
_cell.angle_alpha   90.00
_cell.angle_beta   90.00
_cell.angle_gamma   90.00
#
_symmetry.space_group_name_H-M   'P 1'
#
loop_
_entity.id
_entity.type
_entity.pdbx_description
1 polymer ?
#
loop_
_entity_poly.entity_id
_entity_poly.type
_entity_poly.pdbx_seq_one_letter_code
_entity_poly.pdbx_strand_id
1 'polypeptide(L)'
;MAQESSKGIEGVEILNYEKNYQVIFKTQQGGFSSFYLNKNLEQINEYQIFKKYIFLTFNLEKNKGYLLQFEDNSIFIIYKDKRVKFELWREHNSDKRETSLWYSISDYLKLFNLLPKKNSF
;
A
#
# COMPACT_ATOMS: atom_id res chain seq x y z
N MET A 1 18.80 -4.00 10.82
CA MET A 1 18.43 -4.07 9.39
C MET A 1 18.80 -2.75 8.76
N ALA A 2 19.57 -2.74 7.67
CA ALA A 2 19.94 -1.50 6.99
C ALA A 2 18.80 -1.06 6.05
N GLN A 3 18.39 0.20 6.15
CA GLN A 3 17.41 0.82 5.24
C GLN A 3 18.13 1.25 3.96
N GLU A 4 17.67 0.76 2.81
CA GLU A 4 18.33 1.01 1.52
C GLU A 4 17.78 2.26 0.81
N SER A 5 16.52 2.61 1.04
CA SER A 5 15.86 3.80 0.48
C SER A 5 14.47 3.99 1.07
N SER A 6 13.97 5.22 1.06
CA SER A 6 12.58 5.54 1.38
C SER A 6 11.90 6.32 0.26
N LYS A 7 10.58 6.12 0.11
CA LYS A 7 9.71 6.87 -0.79
C LYS A 7 8.41 7.16 -0.08
N GLY A 8 7.92 8.39 -0.13
CA GLY A 8 6.70 8.75 0.56
C GLY A 8 5.97 9.93 -0.04
N ILE A 9 4.73 10.05 0.38
CA ILE A 9 3.88 11.24 0.26
C ILE A 9 3.36 11.56 1.66
N GLU A 10 2.62 12.65 1.81
CA GLU A 10 2.01 12.96 3.10
C GLU A 10 1.10 11.81 3.57
N GLY A 11 1.44 11.25 4.75
CA GLY A 11 0.66 10.21 5.39
C GLY A 11 0.94 8.78 4.92
N VAL A 12 1.79 8.52 3.92
CA VAL A 12 2.22 7.15 3.58
C VAL A 12 3.63 7.11 3.02
N GLU A 13 4.41 6.15 3.52
CA GLU A 13 5.80 5.93 3.16
C GLU A 13 6.06 4.44 2.95
N ILE A 14 6.95 4.11 2.02
CA ILE A 14 7.42 2.76 1.77
C ILE A 14 8.94 2.74 1.97
N LEU A 15 9.36 1.99 2.98
CA LEU A 15 10.75 1.75 3.28
C LEU A 15 11.20 0.45 2.61
N ASN A 16 12.38 0.51 2.02
CA ASN A 16 12.98 -0.61 1.33
C ASN A 16 14.08 -1.23 2.21
N TYR A 17 13.90 -2.48 2.62
CA TYR A 17 14.88 -3.27 3.38
C TYR A 17 15.29 -4.50 2.57
N GLU A 18 16.43 -5.10 2.89
CA GLU A 18 16.98 -6.25 2.16
C GLU A 18 15.93 -7.35 1.84
N LYS A 19 15.14 -7.78 2.85
CA LYS A 19 14.19 -8.91 2.73
C LYS A 19 12.72 -8.51 2.54
N ASN A 20 12.36 -7.26 2.81
CA ASN A 20 10.98 -6.81 2.75
C ASN A 20 10.85 -5.32 2.40
N TYR A 21 9.63 -4.93 2.05
CA TYR A 21 9.20 -3.54 2.08
C TYR A 21 8.36 -3.33 3.34
N GLN A 22 8.55 -2.20 4.02
CA GLN A 22 7.64 -1.77 5.08
C GLN A 22 6.78 -0.63 4.54
N VAL A 23 5.46 -0.81 4.58
CA VAL A 23 4.51 0.25 4.26
C VAL A 23 4.07 0.89 5.57
N ILE A 24 4.37 2.17 5.75
CA ILE A 24 4.00 2.98 6.91
C ILE A 24 2.89 3.94 6.47
N PHE A 25 1.84 4.10 7.27
CA PHE A 25 0.74 4.98 6.93
C PHE A 25 0.12 5.65 8.16
N LYS A 26 -0.38 6.86 7.96
CA LYS A 26 -1.15 7.61 8.93
C LYS A 26 -2.55 7.01 9.02
N THR A 27 -2.95 6.73 10.24
CA THR A 27 -4.26 6.18 10.59
C THR A 27 -5.30 7.28 10.69
N GLN A 28 -6.58 6.93 10.53
CA GLN A 28 -7.67 7.89 10.73
C GLN A 28 -7.73 8.42 12.17
N GLN A 29 -7.23 7.66 13.15
CA GLN A 29 -7.16 8.06 14.56
C GLN A 29 -6.01 9.04 14.87
N GLY A 30 -5.19 9.42 13.87
CA GLY A 30 -4.13 10.41 14.02
C GLY A 30 -2.75 9.86 14.37
N GLY A 31 -2.61 8.54 14.59
CA GLY A 31 -1.33 7.85 14.75
C GLY A 31 -0.78 7.28 13.44
N PHE A 32 0.28 6.47 13.53
CA PHE A 32 0.83 5.72 12.39
C PHE A 32 0.73 4.22 12.63
N SER A 33 0.54 3.47 11.56
CA SER A 33 0.62 2.02 11.53
C SER A 33 1.54 1.57 10.39
N SER A 34 1.96 0.31 10.43
CA SER A 34 2.77 -0.27 9.35
C SER A 34 2.60 -1.77 9.20
N PHE A 35 2.89 -2.27 8.00
CA PHE A 35 2.95 -3.70 7.69
C PHE A 35 4.10 -3.99 6.74
N TYR A 36 4.47 -5.27 6.64
CA TYR A 36 5.57 -5.74 5.81
C TYR A 36 5.07 -6.49 4.58
N LEU A 37 5.81 -6.37 3.49
CA LEU A 37 5.59 -7.07 2.23
C LEU A 37 6.89 -7.76 1.84
N ASN A 38 6.86 -9.07 1.70
CA ASN A 38 8.03 -9.88 1.43
C ASN A 38 8.60 -9.65 0.03
N LYS A 39 9.92 -9.57 -0.04
CA LYS A 39 10.71 -9.65 -1.27
C LYS A 39 11.14 -11.09 -1.49
N ASN A 40 10.20 -11.99 -1.72
CA ASN A 40 10.61 -13.31 -2.17
C ASN A 40 10.96 -13.23 -3.67
N LEU A 41 12.23 -13.49 -4.01
CA LEU A 41 12.72 -13.51 -5.40
C LEU A 41 12.37 -14.81 -6.14
N GLU A 42 12.09 -15.89 -5.39
CA GLU A 42 11.73 -17.20 -5.93
C GLU A 42 10.21 -17.42 -6.01
N GLN A 43 9.43 -16.58 -5.32
CA GLN A 43 7.97 -16.61 -5.31
C GLN A 43 7.38 -15.27 -5.80
N ILE A 44 6.09 -15.03 -5.53
CA ILE A 44 5.42 -13.80 -5.94
C ILE A 44 5.86 -12.65 -5.03
N ASN A 45 6.40 -11.60 -5.65
CA ASN A 45 6.77 -10.36 -4.96
C ASN A 45 5.50 -9.64 -4.45
N GLU A 46 5.27 -9.67 -3.14
CA GLU A 46 4.06 -9.14 -2.51
C GLU A 46 3.87 -7.64 -2.76
N TYR A 47 4.98 -6.89 -2.88
CA TYR A 47 4.93 -5.47 -3.21
C TYR A 47 4.38 -5.21 -4.62
N GLN A 48 4.69 -6.07 -5.60
CA GLN A 48 4.09 -5.98 -6.94
C GLN A 48 2.60 -6.36 -6.92
N ILE A 49 2.19 -7.35 -6.11
CA ILE A 49 0.78 -7.68 -5.91
C ILE A 49 0.04 -6.48 -5.34
N PHE A 50 0.52 -5.94 -4.21
CA PHE A 50 -0.08 -4.80 -3.52
C PHE A 50 -0.27 -3.61 -4.48
N LYS A 51 0.79 -3.25 -5.20
CA LYS A 51 0.76 -2.19 -6.21
C LYS A 51 -0.29 -2.48 -7.29
N LYS A 52 -0.28 -3.66 -7.90
CA LYS A 52 -1.23 -4.05 -8.96
C LYS A 52 -2.68 -3.90 -8.50
N TYR A 53 -3.01 -4.40 -7.32
CA TYR A 53 -4.39 -4.40 -6.83
C TYR A 53 -4.87 -3.02 -6.41
N ILE A 54 -3.99 -2.12 -5.93
CA ILE A 54 -4.36 -0.70 -5.76
C ILE A 54 -4.80 -0.11 -7.11
N PHE A 55 -4.03 -0.31 -8.18
CA PHE A 55 -4.38 0.22 -9.51
C PHE A 55 -5.68 -0.40 -10.05
N LEU A 56 -5.87 -1.72 -9.90
CA LEU A 56 -7.12 -2.38 -10.29
C LEU A 56 -8.32 -1.82 -9.52
N THR A 57 -8.14 -1.44 -8.26
CA THR A 57 -9.18 -0.85 -7.41
C THR A 57 -9.67 0.49 -7.98
N PHE A 58 -8.79 1.31 -8.55
CA PHE A 58 -9.20 2.56 -9.22
C PHE A 58 -9.96 2.34 -10.53
N ASN A 59 -9.66 1.26 -11.25
CA ASN A 59 -10.18 1.02 -12.60
C ASN A 59 -11.50 0.24 -12.63
N LEU A 60 -11.87 -0.41 -11.53
CA LEU A 60 -13.05 -1.28 -11.47
C LEU A 60 -14.11 -0.64 -10.60
N GLU A 61 -14.85 0.32 -11.17
CA GLU A 61 -15.93 1.06 -10.47
C GLU A 61 -17.01 0.15 -9.85
N LYS A 62 -17.14 -1.10 -10.32
CA LYS A 62 -18.06 -2.10 -9.76
C LYS A 62 -17.52 -2.81 -8.50
N ASN A 63 -16.21 -2.83 -8.29
CA ASN A 63 -15.59 -3.49 -7.14
C ASN A 63 -15.34 -2.48 -6.03
N LYS A 64 -16.00 -2.69 -4.88
CA LYS A 64 -15.83 -1.85 -3.68
C LYS A 64 -14.45 -2.02 -3.04
N GLY A 65 -13.69 -3.06 -3.41
CA GLY A 65 -12.37 -3.32 -2.85
C GLY A 65 -11.83 -4.72 -3.14
N TYR A 66 -10.63 -4.98 -2.64
CA TYR A 66 -9.93 -6.27 -2.68
C TYR A 66 -9.35 -6.61 -1.31
N LEU A 67 -9.57 -7.85 -0.85
CA LEU A 67 -8.88 -8.38 0.32
C LEU A 67 -7.65 -9.15 -0.15
N LEU A 68 -6.47 -8.67 0.23
CA LEU A 68 -5.20 -9.35 -0.02
C LEU A 68 -4.73 -10.00 1.28
N GLN A 69 -4.31 -11.25 1.20
CA GLN A 69 -3.71 -11.96 2.31
C GLN A 69 -2.20 -12.10 2.05
N PHE A 70 -1.38 -11.54 2.94
CA PHE A 70 0.08 -11.69 2.96
C PHE A 70 0.48 -12.70 4.04
N GLU A 71 1.76 -12.82 4.37
CA GLU A 71 2.23 -13.80 5.36
C GLU A 71 1.64 -13.59 6.76
N ASP A 72 1.72 -12.36 7.29
CA ASP A 72 1.33 -12.06 8.68
C ASP A 72 0.02 -11.27 8.80
N ASN A 73 -0.41 -10.64 7.71
CA ASN A 73 -1.50 -9.66 7.73
C ASN A 73 -2.38 -9.77 6.50
N SER A 74 -3.64 -9.34 6.63
CA SER A 74 -4.50 -9.08 5.49
C SER A 74 -4.69 -7.58 5.28
N ILE A 75 -4.74 -7.15 4.02
CA ILE A 75 -5.00 -5.77 3.65
C ILE A 75 -6.28 -5.72 2.83
N PHE A 76 -7.29 -5.05 3.35
CA PHE A 76 -8.50 -4.75 2.58
C PHE A 76 -8.37 -3.38 1.91
N ILE A 77 -8.17 -3.38 0.59
CA ILE A 77 -8.09 -2.18 -0.24
C ILE A 77 -9.52 -1.77 -0.61
N ILE A 78 -9.93 -0.54 -0.30
CA ILE A 78 -11.31 -0.08 -0.41
C ILE A 78 -11.38 1.12 -1.35
N TYR A 79 -12.30 1.08 -2.31
CA TYR A 79 -12.59 2.18 -3.25
C TYR A 79 -13.82 2.97 -2.83
N LYS A 80 -13.72 4.30 -2.82
CA LYS A 80 -14.88 5.20 -2.73
C LYS A 80 -14.52 6.59 -3.28
N ASP A 81 -15.42 7.21 -4.03
CA ASP A 81 -15.31 8.61 -4.47
C ASP A 81 -13.95 8.94 -5.13
N LYS A 82 -13.49 8.07 -6.04
CA LYS A 82 -12.20 8.19 -6.76
C LYS A 82 -10.97 8.18 -5.85
N ARG A 83 -11.11 7.62 -4.65
CA ARG A 83 -10.03 7.46 -3.66
C ARG A 83 -9.97 6.01 -3.19
N VAL A 84 -8.79 5.63 -2.75
CA VAL A 84 -8.53 4.34 -2.14
C VAL A 84 -8.05 4.55 -0.71
N LYS A 85 -8.57 3.76 0.20
CA LYS A 85 -7.99 3.55 1.53
C LYS A 85 -7.64 2.08 1.67
N PHE A 86 -6.86 1.75 2.67
CA PHE A 86 -6.67 0.36 3.04
C PHE A 86 -6.89 0.17 4.54
N GLU A 87 -7.39 -1.02 4.88
CA GLU A 87 -7.62 -1.46 6.24
C GLU A 87 -6.69 -2.66 6.49
N LEU A 88 -5.81 -2.50 7.46
CA LEU A 88 -4.88 -3.52 7.90
C LEU A 88 -5.54 -4.40 8.96
N TRP A 89 -5.62 -5.69 8.66
CA TRP A 89 -6.12 -6.73 9.54
C TRP A 89 -4.92 -7.52 10.04
N ARG A 90 -4.55 -7.30 11.30
CA ARG A 90 -3.45 -8.05 11.94
C ARG A 90 -3.85 -9.52 12.04
N GLU A 91 -2.91 -10.43 11.82
CA GLU A 91 -3.12 -11.88 12.02
C GLU A 91 -4.33 -12.44 11.21
N HIS A 92 -4.62 -11.82 10.07
CA HIS A 92 -5.70 -12.11 9.11
C HIS A 92 -7.14 -11.96 9.61
N ASN A 93 -7.42 -12.31 10.86
CA ASN A 93 -8.78 -12.41 11.42
C ASN A 93 -8.94 -11.58 12.70
N SER A 94 -7.99 -10.71 13.04
CA SER A 94 -8.10 -9.88 14.23
C SER A 94 -9.17 -8.80 14.08
N ASP A 95 -9.88 -8.54 15.18
CA ASP A 95 -10.72 -7.34 15.33
C ASP A 95 -9.89 -6.05 15.45
N LYS A 96 -8.57 -6.18 15.67
CA LYS A 96 -7.64 -5.05 15.65
C LYS A 96 -7.39 -4.63 14.21
N ARG A 97 -8.20 -3.66 13.77
CA ARG A 97 -8.13 -3.10 12.42
C ARG A 97 -7.60 -1.68 12.45
N GLU A 98 -6.66 -1.40 11.57
CA GLU A 98 -6.06 -0.07 11.43
C GLU A 98 -6.35 0.46 10.02
N THR A 99 -7.02 1.60 9.93
CA THR A 99 -7.45 2.16 8.65
C THR A 99 -6.59 3.35 8.27
N SER A 100 -6.12 3.36 7.02
CA SER A 100 -5.38 4.50 6.48
C SER A 100 -6.26 5.72 6.22
N LEU A 101 -5.62 6.86 6.01
CA LEU A 101 -6.25 7.97 5.29
C LEU A 101 -6.66 7.55 3.86
N TRP A 102 -7.47 8.38 3.22
CA TRP A 102 -7.85 8.21 1.82
C TRP A 102 -6.80 8.84 0.90
N TYR A 103 -6.39 8.09 -0.11
CA TYR A 103 -5.41 8.52 -1.11
C TYR A 103 -6.04 8.51 -2.50
N SER A 104 -5.72 9.53 -3.29
CA SER A 104 -6.14 9.61 -4.69
C SER A 104 -5.22 8.78 -5.59
N ILE A 105 -5.61 8.61 -6.86
CA ILE A 105 -4.73 7.95 -7.83
C ILE A 105 -3.40 8.70 -8.02
N SER A 106 -3.39 10.03 -7.93
CA SER A 106 -2.17 10.83 -8.11
C SER A 106 -1.20 10.64 -6.94
N ASP A 107 -1.73 10.46 -5.73
CA ASP A 107 -0.97 10.10 -4.53
C ASP A 107 -0.25 8.77 -4.72
N TYR A 108 -0.93 7.74 -5.22
CA TYR A 108 -0.30 6.45 -5.51
C TYR A 108 0.70 6.50 -6.67
N LEU A 109 0.42 7.29 -7.71
CA LEU A 109 1.39 7.49 -8.79
C LEU A 109 2.68 8.15 -8.26
N LYS A 110 2.58 9.11 -7.34
CA LYS A 110 3.74 9.69 -6.64
C LYS A 110 4.45 8.66 -5.76
N LEU A 111 3.69 7.96 -4.91
CA LEU A 111 4.22 6.95 -3.96
C LEU A 111 5.05 5.88 -4.69
N PHE A 112 4.58 5.42 -5.84
CA PHE A 112 5.25 4.39 -6.63
C PHE A 112 6.21 4.95 -7.70
N ASN A 113 6.42 6.26 -7.74
CA ASN A 113 7.23 6.97 -8.74
C ASN A 113 6.86 6.60 -10.19
N LEU A 114 5.56 6.57 -10.46
CA LEU A 114 4.95 6.25 -11.76
C LEU A 114 4.46 7.49 -12.50
N LEU A 115 4.67 8.69 -11.94
CA LEU A 115 4.45 9.90 -12.71
C LEU A 115 5.40 9.92 -13.90
N PRO A 116 4.93 10.27 -15.11
CA PRO A 116 5.82 10.44 -16.24
C PRO A 116 6.89 11.47 -15.85
N LYS A 117 8.16 11.06 -15.92
CA LYS A 117 9.25 12.04 -15.89
C LYS A 117 8.96 12.98 -17.04
N LYS A 118 8.83 14.28 -16.76
CA LYS A 118 8.85 15.31 -17.81
C LYS A 118 10.15 15.10 -18.58
N ASN A 119 10.12 14.35 -19.68
CA ASN A 119 11.15 14.46 -20.67
C ASN A 119 10.91 15.83 -21.30
N SER A 120 11.72 16.77 -20.82
CA SER A 120 12.30 17.88 -21.58
C SER A 120 12.23 17.61 -23.08
N PHE A 121 11.43 18.42 -23.76
CA PHE A 121 11.52 18.63 -25.21
C PHE A 121 12.89 19.20 -25.57
#